data_AF-A0A1G1TG01-F1
#
_entry.id   AF-A0A1G1TG01-F1
#
_cell.length_a   1.000
_cell.length_b   1.000
_cell.length_c   1.000
_cell.angle_alpha   90.00
_cell.angle_beta   90.00
_cell.angle_gamma   90.00
#
_symmetry.space_group_name_H-M   'P 1'
#
loop_
_entity.id
_entity.type
_entity.pdbx_description
1 polymer ?
#
loop_
_entity_poly.entity_id
_entity_poly.type
_entity_poly.pdbx_seq_one_letter_code
_entity_poly.pdbx_strand_id
1 'polypeptide(L)'
;MKPYLLLFIPLLGAWGPLGPLAAPVAGVPLAAPVAPRPIAEFLLIKGQVVDAAGQGVPQAAVALVGTALATATDAVGKFALTVLAAVLAQLPDGPVQLRLSYAGHLARLVELAPNLVDLAGTAEVTVLATPGEVQVMRTPLPRRATPIRRRPVFARQPPPPPPPPTPTAGEAPTIRSAEKKRANAFAWPPPHPSAYCLLPERFTTGVQRLGQVDARLRVALVKARFQDPAYYSIPEGFALVTRIEQLDGQDNPLPEPNRWAPEAVAGSSLAAFLRNLVSARTGRFRVVVFAVTATAFAPTDETVDKQQAIDWLTHGTTSLPTAVGRLPWTADSHCTALVYEFEKKENRPAALVDASLFSGRQHLSKAGIAVGF
;
A
#
# COMPACT_ATOMS: atom_id res chain seq x y z
N MET A 1 14.30 9.27 57.87
CA MET A 1 14.90 10.62 57.82
C MET A 1 16.13 10.55 56.91
N LYS A 2 16.25 11.52 55.99
CA LYS A 2 17.30 11.69 54.95
C LYS A 2 18.67 12.05 55.59
N PRO A 3 19.80 12.04 54.83
CA PRO A 3 20.07 13.13 53.89
C PRO A 3 20.39 12.67 52.46
N TYR A 4 19.92 13.47 51.49
CA TYR A 4 20.31 13.45 50.09
C TYR A 4 21.60 14.26 49.91
N LEU A 5 22.53 13.75 49.11
CA LEU A 5 23.72 14.49 48.65
C LEU A 5 23.40 15.19 47.32
N LEU A 6 23.36 16.52 47.34
CA LEU A 6 23.25 17.40 46.16
C LEU A 6 24.65 17.60 45.56
N LEU A 7 24.85 17.20 44.31
CA LEU A 7 26.07 17.50 43.56
C LEU A 7 25.83 18.74 42.67
N PHE A 8 26.52 19.83 43.01
CA PHE A 8 26.65 21.06 42.22
C PHE A 8 27.70 20.83 41.12
N ILE A 9 27.37 21.12 39.86
CA ILE A 9 28.35 21.23 38.76
C ILE A 9 28.34 22.69 38.28
N PRO A 10 29.48 23.41 38.28
CA PRO A 10 29.55 24.78 37.80
C PRO A 10 29.61 24.83 36.26
N LEU A 11 28.80 25.72 35.68
CA LEU A 11 28.94 26.21 34.30
C LEU A 11 30.24 27.01 34.18
N LEU A 12 31.12 26.60 33.27
CA LEU A 12 32.21 27.43 32.74
C LEU A 12 31.99 27.65 31.25
N GLY A 13 32.03 28.93 30.87
CA GLY A 13 31.69 29.40 29.55
C GLY A 13 32.80 29.24 28.52
N ALA A 14 32.37 29.18 27.26
CA ALA A 14 33.21 29.41 26.10
C ALA A 14 32.41 30.30 25.13
N TRP A 15 32.77 31.59 25.11
CA TRP A 15 32.32 32.52 24.08
C TRP A 15 33.17 32.29 22.82
N GLY A 16 32.56 31.74 21.78
CA GLY A 16 33.13 31.66 20.43
C GLY A 16 32.69 32.87 19.59
N PRO A 17 33.50 33.31 18.60
CA PRO A 17 33.20 34.49 17.80
C PRO A 17 31.98 34.27 16.88
N LEU A 18 31.14 35.31 16.82
CA LEU A 18 29.98 35.43 15.94
C LEU A 18 30.42 35.42 14.47
N GLY A 19 30.05 34.38 13.73
CA GLY A 19 30.14 34.36 12.27
C GLY A 19 29.05 35.23 11.62
N PRO A 20 29.23 35.66 10.36
CA PRO A 20 28.31 36.58 9.70
C PRO A 20 26.93 35.96 9.48
N LEU A 21 25.90 36.76 9.77
CA LEU A 21 24.48 36.48 9.54
C LEU A 21 24.22 36.17 8.06
N ALA A 22 23.79 34.94 7.78
CA ALA A 22 23.26 34.57 6.48
C ALA A 22 21.94 35.31 6.22
N ALA A 23 21.81 35.91 5.04
CA ALA A 23 20.62 36.61 4.60
C ALA A 23 19.38 35.68 4.57
N PRO A 24 18.17 36.20 4.86
CA PRO A 24 16.96 35.40 4.86
C PRO A 24 16.63 34.87 3.46
N VAL A 25 16.58 33.56 3.33
CA VAL A 25 16.05 32.88 2.15
C VAL A 25 14.55 33.17 2.08
N ALA A 26 14.10 33.67 0.92
CA ALA A 26 12.70 33.99 0.66
C ALA A 26 11.80 32.78 0.98
N GLY A 27 10.83 33.00 1.87
CA GLY A 27 9.97 31.96 2.43
C GLY A 27 9.15 31.24 1.38
N VAL A 28 9.21 29.91 1.42
CA VAL A 28 8.26 29.04 0.73
C VAL A 28 6.86 29.34 1.29
N PRO A 29 5.85 29.65 0.47
CA PRO A 29 4.51 29.91 0.97
C PRO A 29 3.98 28.68 1.72
N LEU A 30 3.60 28.88 2.98
CA LEU A 30 2.98 27.86 3.82
C LEU A 30 1.71 27.38 3.09
N ALA A 31 1.64 26.09 2.76
CA ALA A 31 0.43 25.51 2.19
C ALA A 31 -0.73 25.76 3.15
N ALA A 32 -1.83 26.32 2.63
CA ALA A 32 -3.03 26.55 3.42
C ALA A 32 -3.48 25.22 4.06
N PRO A 33 -3.89 25.22 5.34
CA PRO A 33 -4.35 24.01 6.02
C PRO A 33 -5.51 23.39 5.22
N VAL A 34 -5.34 22.12 4.85
CA VAL A 34 -6.39 21.34 4.19
C VAL A 34 -7.54 21.20 5.17
N ALA A 35 -8.71 21.76 4.82
CA ALA A 35 -9.89 21.65 5.66
C ALA A 35 -10.22 20.16 5.90
N PRO A 36 -10.52 19.74 7.15
CA PRO A 36 -10.86 18.37 7.45
C PRO A 36 -12.07 17.95 6.63
N ARG A 37 -11.99 16.79 5.98
CA ARG A 37 -13.14 16.24 5.24
C ARG A 37 -14.24 15.92 6.26
N PRO A 38 -15.50 16.32 6.01
CA PRO A 38 -16.60 15.99 6.91
C PRO A 38 -16.78 14.47 6.96
N ILE A 39 -16.88 13.93 8.17
CA ILE A 39 -17.34 12.56 8.41
C ILE A 39 -18.82 12.51 7.99
N ALA A 40 -19.27 11.39 7.40
CA ALA A 40 -20.70 11.19 7.15
C ALA A 40 -21.51 11.39 8.45
N GLU A 41 -22.75 11.86 8.37
CA GLU A 41 -23.62 12.06 9.57
C GLU A 41 -23.75 10.79 10.41
N PHE A 42 -23.68 9.63 9.75
CA PHE A 42 -23.61 8.31 10.36
C PHE A 42 -22.75 7.38 9.51
N LEU A 43 -22.22 6.35 10.15
CA LEU A 43 -21.57 5.20 9.53
C LEU A 43 -22.47 3.98 9.68
N LEU A 44 -22.77 3.29 8.58
CA LEU A 44 -23.53 2.05 8.61
C LEU A 44 -22.58 0.86 8.54
N ILE A 45 -22.54 0.04 9.59
CA ILE A 45 -21.73 -1.17 9.64
C ILE A 45 -22.69 -2.35 9.44
N LYS A 46 -22.55 -3.08 8.33
CA LYS A 46 -23.28 -4.31 8.08
C LYS A 46 -22.33 -5.48 8.11
N GLY A 47 -22.86 -6.68 8.31
CA GLY A 47 -22.05 -7.86 8.16
C GLY A 47 -22.82 -9.14 8.32
N GLN A 48 -22.08 -10.24 8.24
CA GLN A 48 -22.56 -11.57 8.49
C GLN A 48 -21.55 -12.34 9.34
N VAL A 49 -22.05 -13.03 10.35
CA VAL A 49 -21.28 -13.98 11.16
C VAL A 49 -21.68 -15.37 10.70
N VAL A 50 -20.69 -16.16 10.28
CA VAL A 50 -20.88 -17.56 9.87
C VAL A 50 -20.00 -18.48 10.69
N ASP A 51 -20.43 -19.73 10.85
CA ASP A 51 -19.65 -20.78 11.50
C ASP A 51 -18.64 -21.43 10.55
N ALA A 52 -17.98 -22.50 11.00
CA ALA A 52 -16.98 -23.22 10.20
C ALA A 52 -17.58 -23.95 8.99
N ALA A 53 -18.89 -24.20 9.01
CA ALA A 53 -19.65 -24.79 7.90
C ALA A 53 -20.25 -23.72 6.96
N GLY A 54 -19.94 -22.44 7.19
CA GLY A 54 -20.49 -21.32 6.42
C GLY A 54 -21.97 -21.04 6.73
N GLN A 55 -22.54 -21.64 7.77
CA GLN A 55 -23.91 -21.38 8.19
C GLN A 55 -23.96 -20.10 9.02
N GLY A 56 -24.99 -19.27 8.81
CA GLY A 56 -25.17 -18.05 9.58
C GLY A 56 -25.36 -18.35 11.07
N VAL A 57 -24.65 -17.62 11.93
CA VAL A 57 -24.76 -17.76 13.40
C VAL A 57 -25.82 -16.80 13.90
N PRO A 58 -27.02 -17.27 14.31
CA PRO A 58 -28.07 -16.39 14.80
C PRO A 58 -27.77 -15.88 16.22
N GLN A 59 -28.30 -14.71 16.56
CA GLN A 59 -28.18 -14.10 17.90
C GLN A 59 -26.74 -13.88 18.38
N ALA A 60 -25.77 -13.81 17.48
CA ALA A 60 -24.42 -13.37 17.79
C ALA A 60 -24.45 -11.88 18.14
N ALA A 61 -23.96 -11.53 19.34
CA ALA A 61 -23.87 -10.16 19.80
C ALA A 61 -22.70 -9.46 19.10
N VAL A 62 -22.98 -8.27 18.54
CA VAL A 62 -22.02 -7.41 17.85
C VAL A 62 -22.01 -6.05 18.53
N ALA A 63 -20.91 -5.71 19.20
CA ALA A 63 -20.79 -4.45 19.94
C ALA A 63 -19.63 -3.60 19.44
N LEU A 64 -19.80 -2.29 19.31
CA LEU A 64 -18.70 -1.37 19.01
C LEU A 64 -17.89 -1.10 20.28
N VAL A 65 -16.62 -1.50 20.27
CA VAL A 65 -15.72 -1.40 21.43
C VAL A 65 -15.53 0.06 21.84
N GLY A 66 -15.58 0.32 23.15
CA GLY A 66 -15.50 1.68 23.70
C GLY A 66 -16.83 2.43 23.73
N THR A 67 -17.94 1.80 23.33
CA THR A 67 -19.28 2.42 23.32
C THR A 67 -20.34 1.48 23.89
N ALA A 68 -21.55 2.00 24.11
CA ALA A 68 -22.73 1.20 24.43
C ALA A 68 -23.48 0.69 23.19
N LEU A 69 -23.01 0.98 21.98
CA LEU A 69 -23.69 0.56 20.74
C LEU A 69 -23.48 -0.93 20.50
N ALA A 70 -24.59 -1.66 20.40
CA ALA A 70 -24.61 -3.08 20.09
C ALA A 70 -25.83 -3.45 19.25
N THR A 71 -25.71 -4.57 18.54
CA THR A 71 -26.78 -5.22 17.78
C THR A 71 -26.60 -6.75 17.88
N ALA A 72 -27.54 -7.51 17.35
CA ALA A 72 -27.45 -8.97 17.26
C ALA A 72 -27.68 -9.42 15.81
N THR A 73 -27.11 -10.57 15.45
CA THR A 73 -27.38 -11.17 14.15
C THR A 73 -28.78 -11.76 14.06
N ASP A 74 -29.38 -11.68 12.86
CA ASP A 74 -30.66 -12.28 12.53
C ASP A 74 -30.57 -13.81 12.35
N ALA A 75 -31.66 -14.44 11.89
CA ALA A 75 -31.75 -15.89 11.70
C ALA A 75 -30.73 -16.46 10.69
N VAL A 76 -30.17 -15.63 9.81
CA VAL A 76 -29.16 -16.03 8.80
C VAL A 76 -27.78 -15.46 9.11
N GLY A 77 -27.58 -14.98 10.35
CA GLY A 77 -26.29 -14.47 10.82
C GLY A 77 -25.96 -13.05 10.37
N LYS A 78 -26.89 -12.30 9.75
CA LYS A 78 -26.64 -10.94 9.29
C LYS A 78 -26.93 -9.91 10.37
N PHE A 79 -26.16 -8.82 10.39
CA PHE A 79 -26.37 -7.70 11.30
C PHE A 79 -26.22 -6.35 10.59
N ALA A 80 -26.81 -5.32 11.20
CA ALA A 80 -26.60 -3.92 10.85
C ALA A 80 -26.49 -3.08 12.14
N LEU A 81 -25.51 -2.20 12.18
CA LEU A 81 -25.22 -1.28 13.28
C LEU A 81 -25.02 0.13 12.72
N THR A 82 -25.87 1.07 13.09
CA THR A 82 -25.74 2.49 12.72
C THR A 82 -24.98 3.23 13.80
N VAL A 83 -23.87 3.87 13.44
CA VAL A 83 -23.02 4.64 14.35
C VAL A 83 -23.10 6.11 13.98
N LEU A 84 -23.63 6.94 14.88
CA LEU A 84 -23.71 8.38 14.65
C LEU A 84 -22.32 9.03 14.70
N ALA A 85 -22.11 10.10 13.92
CA ALA A 85 -20.85 10.84 13.92
C ALA A 85 -20.42 11.32 15.31
N ALA A 86 -21.37 11.68 16.18
CA ALA A 86 -21.09 12.08 17.55
C ALA A 86 -20.49 10.94 18.40
N VAL A 87 -20.90 9.69 18.15
CA VAL A 87 -20.35 8.52 18.84
C VAL A 87 -18.96 8.18 18.29
N LEU A 88 -18.78 8.27 16.96
CA LEU A 88 -17.48 8.13 16.33
C LEU A 88 -16.45 9.10 16.92
N ALA A 89 -16.83 10.37 17.11
CA ALA A 89 -15.95 11.39 17.67
C ALA A 89 -15.56 11.17 19.15
N GLN A 90 -16.25 10.29 19.87
CA GLN A 90 -15.95 9.94 21.26
C GLN A 90 -15.10 8.67 21.39
N LEU A 91 -14.85 7.96 20.29
CA LEU A 91 -13.97 6.80 20.32
C LEU A 91 -12.55 7.24 20.70
N PRO A 92 -11.83 6.43 21.50
CA PRO A 92 -10.43 6.71 21.80
C PRO A 92 -9.60 6.70 20.51
N ASP A 93 -8.50 7.45 20.52
CA ASP A 93 -7.50 7.36 19.45
C ASP A 93 -6.96 5.93 19.38
N GLY A 94 -7.18 5.27 18.25
CA GLY A 94 -6.80 3.87 18.04
C GLY A 94 -7.78 3.11 17.15
N PRO A 95 -7.66 1.77 17.11
CA PRO A 95 -8.41 0.94 16.19
C PRO A 95 -9.89 0.95 16.54
N VAL A 96 -10.71 1.19 15.51
CA VAL A 96 -12.16 1.05 15.60
C VAL A 96 -12.49 -0.44 15.51
N GLN A 97 -12.92 -1.03 16.62
CA GLN A 97 -13.12 -2.47 16.74
C GLN A 97 -14.58 -2.84 17.04
N LEU A 98 -15.04 -3.95 16.47
CA LEU A 98 -16.23 -4.66 16.94
C LEU A 98 -15.82 -5.80 17.86
N ARG A 99 -16.62 -6.06 18.90
CA ARG A 99 -16.59 -7.28 19.68
C ARG A 99 -17.73 -8.19 19.25
N LEU A 100 -17.40 -9.38 18.76
CA LEU A 100 -18.33 -10.44 18.39
C LEU A 100 -18.38 -11.49 19.50
N SER A 101 -19.57 -11.83 19.98
CA SER A 101 -19.77 -12.86 21.02
C SER A 101 -20.96 -13.75 20.67
N TYR A 102 -20.79 -15.07 20.71
CA TYR A 102 -21.86 -16.05 20.48
C TYR A 102 -21.61 -17.34 21.27
N ALA A 103 -22.67 -18.10 21.53
CA ALA A 103 -22.63 -19.27 22.42
C ALA A 103 -21.61 -20.30 21.95
N GLY A 104 -20.80 -20.81 22.89
CA GLY A 104 -19.78 -21.82 22.62
C GLY A 104 -18.45 -21.28 22.09
N HIS A 105 -18.30 -19.96 21.89
CA HIS A 105 -17.08 -19.35 21.37
C HIS A 105 -16.59 -18.18 22.25
N LEU A 106 -15.26 -18.03 22.32
CA LEU A 106 -14.66 -16.86 22.95
C LEU A 106 -14.98 -15.59 22.17
N ALA A 107 -15.19 -14.48 22.88
CA ALA A 107 -15.41 -13.18 22.26
C ALA A 107 -14.22 -12.81 21.36
N ARG A 108 -14.51 -12.31 20.16
CA ARG A 108 -13.52 -11.91 19.16
C ARG A 108 -13.55 -10.41 18.93
N LEU A 109 -12.38 -9.82 18.75
CA LEU A 109 -12.23 -8.44 18.31
C LEU A 109 -12.00 -8.41 16.81
N VAL A 110 -12.79 -7.59 16.11
CA VAL A 110 -12.70 -7.35 14.67
C VAL A 110 -12.32 -5.90 14.46
N GLU A 111 -11.15 -5.65 13.89
CA GLU A 111 -10.72 -4.31 13.54
C GLU A 111 -11.37 -3.86 12.23
N LEU A 112 -12.17 -2.78 12.29
CA LEU A 112 -12.78 -2.16 11.12
C LEU A 112 -11.82 -1.19 10.44
N ALA A 113 -11.09 -0.43 11.25
CA ALA A 113 -10.11 0.54 10.82
C ALA A 113 -9.06 0.79 11.90
N PRO A 114 -7.82 1.11 11.53
CA PRO A 114 -6.76 1.35 12.50
C PRO A 114 -6.93 2.68 13.23
N ASN A 115 -7.57 3.67 12.60
CA ASN A 115 -7.95 4.93 13.24
C ASN A 115 -9.32 5.41 12.73
N LEU A 116 -9.93 6.32 13.50
CA LEU A 116 -11.21 6.94 13.12
C LEU A 116 -11.14 7.67 11.76
N VAL A 117 -10.00 8.31 11.48
CA VAL A 117 -9.79 9.07 10.23
C VAL A 117 -9.87 8.18 8.98
N ASP A 118 -9.57 6.89 9.09
CA ASP A 118 -9.64 5.94 7.97
C ASP A 118 -11.08 5.55 7.61
N LEU A 119 -12.06 5.93 8.43
CA LEU A 119 -13.49 5.81 8.15
C LEU A 119 -14.07 7.11 7.59
N ALA A 120 -13.29 8.19 7.53
CA ALA A 120 -13.74 9.44 6.93
C ALA A 120 -14.08 9.24 5.45
N GLY A 121 -15.28 9.67 5.04
CA GLY A 121 -15.75 9.45 3.67
C GLY A 121 -16.25 8.03 3.39
N THR A 122 -16.35 7.15 4.39
CA THR A 122 -16.96 5.81 4.26
C THR A 122 -18.43 5.90 4.65
N ALA A 123 -19.33 5.42 3.77
CA ALA A 123 -20.76 5.35 4.07
C ALA A 123 -21.13 4.01 4.72
N GLU A 124 -20.49 2.94 4.25
CA GLU A 124 -20.82 1.58 4.65
C GLU A 124 -19.56 0.73 4.84
N VAL A 125 -19.53 -0.06 5.92
CA VAL A 125 -18.51 -1.09 6.16
C VAL A 125 -19.21 -2.44 6.18
N THR A 126 -18.75 -3.39 5.37
CA THR A 126 -19.23 -4.77 5.32
C THR A 126 -18.23 -5.68 6.00
N VAL A 127 -18.69 -6.48 6.97
CA VAL A 127 -17.86 -7.43 7.73
C VAL A 127 -18.35 -8.86 7.47
N LEU A 128 -17.47 -9.74 7.01
CA LEU A 128 -17.71 -11.19 7.00
C LEU A 128 -16.81 -11.83 8.05
N ALA A 129 -17.40 -12.42 9.09
CA ALA A 129 -16.66 -13.05 10.17
C ALA A 129 -16.87 -14.57 10.14
N THR A 130 -15.77 -15.30 10.02
CA THR A 130 -15.71 -16.76 10.14
C THR A 130 -14.90 -17.15 11.40
N PRO A 131 -14.88 -18.44 11.81
CA PRO A 131 -14.04 -18.88 12.92
C PRO A 131 -12.53 -18.79 12.66
N GLY A 132 -12.07 -18.66 11.41
CA GLY A 132 -10.64 -18.58 11.08
C GLY A 132 -10.21 -17.21 10.56
N GLU A 133 -11.12 -16.46 9.95
CA GLU A 133 -10.81 -15.32 9.11
C GLU A 133 -11.88 -14.23 9.25
N VAL A 134 -11.47 -12.97 9.11
CA VAL A 134 -12.39 -11.83 9.07
C VAL A 134 -12.07 -10.97 7.85
N GLN A 135 -13.07 -10.73 7.02
CA GLN A 135 -12.97 -9.87 5.85
C GLN A 135 -13.74 -8.57 6.11
N VAL A 136 -13.09 -7.44 5.84
CA VAL A 136 -13.67 -6.10 6.02
C VAL A 136 -13.58 -5.35 4.70
N MET A 137 -14.73 -4.99 4.13
CA MET A 137 -14.85 -4.22 2.90
C MET A 137 -15.47 -2.85 3.20
N ARG A 138 -14.96 -1.78 2.59
CA ARG A 138 -15.43 -0.41 2.81
C ARG A 138 -16.02 0.16 1.52
N THR A 139 -17.21 0.76 1.64
CA THR A 139 -17.88 1.45 0.54
C THR A 139 -17.80 2.96 0.75
N PRO A 140 -17.14 3.71 -0.15
CA PRO A 140 -17.02 5.15 -0.04
C PRO A 140 -18.39 5.85 -0.22
N LEU A 141 -18.53 7.02 0.40
CA LEU A 141 -19.68 7.90 0.22
C LEU A 141 -19.85 8.22 -1.28
N PRO A 142 -21.07 8.13 -1.83
CA PRO A 142 -21.33 8.56 -3.20
C PRO A 142 -20.95 10.05 -3.30
N ARG A 143 -19.99 10.34 -4.19
CA ARG A 143 -19.51 11.70 -4.39
C ARG A 143 -20.70 12.54 -4.86
N ARG A 144 -21.08 13.56 -4.07
CA ARG A 144 -22.13 14.51 -4.45
C ARG A 144 -21.78 15.02 -5.85
N ALA A 145 -22.60 14.66 -6.84
CA ALA A 145 -22.37 15.08 -8.22
C ALA A 145 -22.29 16.60 -8.20
N THR A 146 -21.10 17.14 -8.47
CA THR A 146 -20.94 18.57 -8.59
C THR A 146 -21.84 18.96 -9.77
N PRO A 147 -22.82 19.87 -9.59
CA PRO A 147 -23.69 20.25 -10.69
C PRO A 147 -22.77 20.69 -11.83
N ILE A 148 -22.83 19.96 -12.95
CA ILE A 148 -22.06 20.25 -14.14
C ILE A 148 -22.43 21.69 -14.50
N ARG A 149 -21.50 22.64 -14.26
CA ARG A 149 -21.67 24.00 -14.75
C ARG A 149 -21.83 23.86 -16.26
N ARG A 150 -23.05 24.12 -16.75
CA ARG A 150 -23.33 24.18 -18.18
C ARG A 150 -22.31 25.14 -18.79
N ARG A 151 -21.40 24.58 -19.58
CA ARG A 151 -20.41 25.32 -20.35
C ARG A 151 -21.20 26.32 -21.21
N PRO A 152 -20.88 27.62 -21.21
CA PRO A 152 -21.52 28.57 -22.12
C PRO A 152 -21.37 28.05 -23.54
N VAL A 153 -22.49 27.94 -24.24
CA VAL A 153 -22.53 27.59 -25.67
C VAL A 153 -21.85 28.74 -26.41
N PHE A 154 -20.57 28.59 -26.72
CA PHE A 154 -19.91 29.49 -27.65
C PHE A 154 -20.60 29.35 -29.01
N ALA A 155 -21.03 30.49 -29.55
CA ALA A 155 -21.58 30.60 -30.89
C ALA A 155 -20.63 29.95 -31.91
N ARG A 156 -21.21 29.18 -32.83
CA ARG A 156 -20.50 28.49 -33.91
C ARG A 156 -19.68 29.52 -34.71
N GLN A 157 -18.35 29.40 -34.71
CA GLN A 157 -17.53 30.04 -35.74
C GLN A 157 -17.85 29.39 -37.10
N PRO A 158 -17.95 30.18 -38.19
CA PRO A 158 -18.06 29.63 -39.54
C PRO A 158 -16.81 28.83 -39.91
N PRO A 159 -16.94 27.79 -40.73
CA PRO A 159 -15.82 26.93 -41.12
C PRO A 159 -14.77 27.74 -41.91
N PRO A 160 -13.46 27.47 -41.71
CA PRO A 160 -12.41 28.08 -42.51
C PRO A 160 -12.48 27.59 -43.97
N PRO A 161 -12.01 28.41 -44.93
CA PRO A 161 -11.99 28.05 -46.35
C PRO A 161 -11.06 26.84 -46.61
N PRO A 162 -11.36 26.04 -47.65
CA PRO A 162 -10.59 24.84 -47.95
C PRO A 162 -9.15 25.19 -48.36
N PRO A 163 -8.14 24.41 -47.91
CA PRO A 163 -6.76 24.58 -48.35
C PRO A 163 -6.56 24.17 -49.82
N PRO A 164 -5.56 24.74 -50.52
CA PRO A 164 -5.26 24.41 -51.91
C PRO A 164 -4.80 22.94 -52.07
N PRO A 165 -4.96 22.34 -53.27
CA PRO A 165 -4.66 20.93 -53.51
C PRO A 165 -3.17 20.65 -53.35
N THR A 166 -2.85 19.66 -52.51
CA THR A 166 -1.49 19.12 -52.34
C THR A 166 -1.22 18.09 -53.45
N PRO A 167 -0.02 18.10 -54.06
CA PRO A 167 0.33 17.15 -55.12
C PRO A 167 0.45 15.70 -54.62
N THR A 168 0.06 14.82 -55.54
CA THR A 168 -0.03 13.36 -55.53
C THR A 168 1.20 12.61 -54.99
N ALA A 169 0.89 11.68 -54.07
CA ALA A 169 1.45 10.35 -53.83
C ALA A 169 2.97 10.12 -54.04
N GLY A 170 3.70 10.13 -52.92
CA GLY A 170 4.85 9.27 -52.68
C GLY A 170 4.51 8.30 -51.55
N GLU A 171 4.17 7.08 -51.94
CA GLU A 171 4.28 5.81 -51.20
C GLU A 171 4.55 5.91 -49.68
N ALA A 172 3.47 5.81 -48.89
CA ALA A 172 3.59 5.63 -47.44
C ALA A 172 4.16 4.22 -47.17
N PRO A 173 5.31 4.09 -46.48
CA PRO A 173 5.73 2.79 -45.99
C PRO A 173 4.70 2.34 -44.96
N THR A 174 4.00 1.27 -45.30
CA THR A 174 3.24 0.42 -44.39
C THR A 174 3.96 0.34 -43.05
N ILE A 175 3.41 0.92 -41.98
CA ILE A 175 3.83 0.64 -40.60
C ILE A 175 3.32 -0.78 -40.28
N ARG A 176 3.95 -1.76 -40.93
CA ARG A 176 4.02 -3.14 -40.48
C ARG A 176 5.09 -3.16 -39.41
N SER A 177 4.68 -3.53 -38.20
CA SER A 177 5.49 -4.30 -37.27
C SER A 177 6.92 -3.79 -37.04
N ALA A 178 7.05 -2.59 -36.46
CA ALA A 178 8.28 -2.25 -35.74
C ALA A 178 8.15 -2.78 -34.30
N GLU A 179 8.55 -4.03 -34.16
CA GLU A 179 8.85 -4.77 -32.95
C GLU A 179 9.82 -3.97 -32.05
N LYS A 180 9.28 -2.99 -31.32
CA LYS A 180 10.05 -2.19 -30.38
C LYS A 180 10.27 -3.02 -29.11
N LYS A 181 11.41 -3.73 -29.09
CA LYS A 181 12.06 -4.38 -27.93
C LYS A 181 11.36 -4.02 -26.61
N ARG A 182 10.42 -4.88 -26.17
CA ARG A 182 9.65 -4.65 -24.94
C ARG A 182 10.65 -4.48 -23.80
N ALA A 183 10.58 -3.32 -23.13
CA ALA A 183 11.22 -3.15 -21.84
C ALA A 183 10.80 -4.30 -20.93
N ASN A 184 11.74 -4.82 -20.13
CA ASN A 184 11.55 -5.97 -19.25
C ASN A 184 10.22 -5.82 -18.47
N ALA A 185 9.23 -6.61 -18.88
CA ALA A 185 7.86 -6.49 -18.42
C ALA A 185 7.67 -7.33 -17.16
N PHE A 186 6.97 -6.78 -16.18
CA PHE A 186 6.54 -7.56 -15.03
C PHE A 186 5.38 -8.47 -15.45
N ALA A 187 5.26 -9.65 -14.83
CA ALA A 187 4.12 -10.52 -15.08
C ALA A 187 2.83 -9.79 -14.66
N TRP A 188 1.91 -9.59 -15.61
CA TRP A 188 0.70 -8.83 -15.38
C TRP A 188 -0.53 -9.51 -15.98
N PRO A 189 -1.62 -9.70 -15.23
CA PRO A 189 -1.83 -9.29 -13.83
C PRO A 189 -0.85 -9.99 -12.86
N PRO A 190 -0.54 -9.37 -11.70
CA PRO A 190 0.39 -9.96 -10.77
C PRO A 190 -0.20 -11.26 -10.19
N PRO A 191 0.62 -12.26 -9.89
CA PRO A 191 0.20 -13.39 -9.09
C PRO A 191 -0.28 -13.01 -7.70
N HIS A 192 -0.99 -13.93 -7.05
CA HIS A 192 -1.52 -13.70 -5.72
C HIS A 192 -0.40 -13.38 -4.71
N PRO A 193 -0.42 -12.19 -4.07
CA PRO A 193 0.54 -11.86 -3.02
C PRO A 193 0.07 -12.40 -1.67
N SER A 194 1.02 -12.74 -0.79
CA SER A 194 0.73 -13.17 0.59
C SER A 194 0.00 -12.09 1.39
N ALA A 195 0.29 -10.82 1.10
CA ALA A 195 -0.44 -9.66 1.63
C ALA A 195 -0.33 -8.47 0.66
N TYR A 196 -1.24 -7.51 0.76
CA TYR A 196 -1.13 -6.26 0.01
C TYR A 196 -1.73 -5.08 0.78
N CYS A 197 -1.35 -3.87 0.38
CA CYS A 197 -2.01 -2.65 0.83
C CYS A 197 -1.79 -1.49 -0.14
N LEU A 198 -2.73 -0.54 -0.17
CA LEU A 198 -2.49 0.77 -0.77
C LEU A 198 -1.50 1.57 0.09
N LEU A 199 -0.60 2.29 -0.57
CA LEU A 199 0.34 3.15 0.14
C LEU A 199 -0.39 4.36 0.75
N PRO A 200 0.06 4.80 1.95
CA PRO A 200 -0.55 5.95 2.61
C PRO A 200 -0.33 7.25 1.82
N GLU A 201 -1.23 8.21 2.01
CA GLU A 201 -1.29 9.45 1.22
C GLU A 201 0.02 10.23 1.17
N ARG A 202 0.88 10.15 2.20
CA ARG A 202 2.21 10.80 2.18
C ARG A 202 3.06 10.43 0.95
N PHE A 203 2.85 9.26 0.35
CA PHE A 203 3.54 8.86 -0.88
C PHE A 203 2.95 9.47 -2.16
N THR A 204 1.72 9.98 -2.11
CA THR A 204 0.94 10.37 -3.30
C THR A 204 0.40 11.80 -3.25
N THR A 205 0.31 12.44 -2.07
CA THR A 205 -0.18 13.82 -1.91
C THR A 205 0.67 14.81 -2.68
N GLY A 206 0.05 15.60 -3.56
CA GLY A 206 0.73 16.61 -4.37
C GLY A 206 1.56 16.05 -5.53
N VAL A 207 1.45 14.75 -5.82
CA VAL A 207 2.10 14.12 -6.98
C VAL A 207 1.35 14.48 -8.25
N GLN A 208 2.09 14.88 -9.28
CA GLN A 208 1.60 15.18 -10.63
C GLN A 208 2.09 14.16 -11.67
N ARG A 209 3.15 13.42 -11.37
CA ARG A 209 3.77 12.44 -12.29
C ARG A 209 4.25 11.20 -11.55
N LEU A 210 4.24 10.06 -12.22
CA LEU A 210 4.67 8.79 -11.62
C LEU A 210 6.12 8.85 -11.08
N GLY A 211 7.01 9.60 -11.72
CA GLY A 211 8.39 9.78 -11.26
C GLY A 211 8.53 10.46 -9.89
N GLN A 212 7.53 11.20 -9.42
CA GLN A 212 7.54 11.78 -8.07
C GLN A 212 7.19 10.74 -7.00
N VAL A 213 6.33 9.76 -7.34
CA VAL A 213 6.07 8.59 -6.47
C VAL A 213 7.33 7.75 -6.36
N ASP A 214 8.00 7.48 -7.48
CA ASP A 214 9.32 6.82 -7.50
C ASP A 214 10.31 7.50 -6.55
N ALA A 215 10.47 8.83 -6.65
CA ALA A 215 11.40 9.56 -5.81
C ALA A 215 11.09 9.38 -4.31
N ARG A 216 9.81 9.39 -3.91
CA ARG A 216 9.38 9.16 -2.52
C ARG A 216 9.62 7.72 -2.08
N LEU A 217 9.31 6.75 -2.94
CA LEU A 217 9.59 5.33 -2.69
C LEU A 217 11.09 5.11 -2.48
N ARG A 218 11.95 5.64 -3.35
CA ARG A 218 13.41 5.51 -3.20
C ARG A 218 13.92 6.13 -1.90
N VAL A 219 13.44 7.31 -1.51
CA VAL A 219 13.81 7.92 -0.22
C VAL A 219 13.40 7.01 0.95
N ALA A 220 12.20 6.44 0.91
CA ALA A 220 11.74 5.50 1.94
C ALA A 220 12.56 4.20 1.97
N LEU A 221 12.85 3.61 0.82
CA LEU A 221 13.66 2.41 0.69
C LEU A 221 15.09 2.61 1.20
N VAL A 222 15.74 3.72 0.85
CA VAL A 222 17.09 4.06 1.34
C VAL A 222 17.09 4.23 2.87
N LYS A 223 16.10 4.93 3.43
CA LYS A 223 15.95 5.06 4.89
C LYS A 223 15.76 3.69 5.56
N ALA A 224 15.01 2.81 4.92
CA ALA A 224 14.79 1.44 5.33
C ALA A 224 15.98 0.50 5.05
N ARG A 225 17.08 1.01 4.48
CA ARG A 225 18.30 0.28 4.07
C ARG A 225 18.12 -0.71 2.91
N PHE A 226 17.02 -0.63 2.17
CA PHE A 226 16.90 -1.33 0.90
C PHE A 226 17.77 -0.64 -0.15
N GLN A 227 18.62 -1.43 -0.79
CA GLN A 227 19.52 -1.02 -1.87
C GLN A 227 19.11 -1.72 -3.17
N ASP A 228 19.45 -1.11 -4.30
CA ASP A 228 19.33 -1.67 -5.65
C ASP A 228 17.94 -2.25 -6.00
N PRO A 229 16.86 -1.44 -5.92
CA PRO A 229 15.56 -1.92 -6.33
C PRO A 229 15.50 -2.08 -7.85
N ALA A 230 14.71 -3.05 -8.31
CA ALA A 230 14.60 -3.41 -9.72
C ALA A 230 13.28 -2.86 -10.31
N TYR A 231 13.35 -2.24 -11.48
CA TYR A 231 12.21 -1.63 -12.17
C TYR A 231 11.71 -2.51 -13.31
N TYR A 232 10.40 -2.60 -13.43
CA TYR A 232 9.72 -3.31 -14.52
C TYR A 232 8.58 -2.48 -15.09
N SER A 233 8.28 -2.71 -16.36
CA SER A 233 7.11 -2.11 -16.98
C SER A 233 5.84 -2.91 -16.62
N ILE A 234 4.78 -2.20 -16.27
CA ILE A 234 3.40 -2.71 -16.14
C ILE A 234 2.46 -1.83 -16.99
N PRO A 235 1.21 -2.24 -17.25
CA PRO A 235 0.26 -1.38 -17.93
C PRO A 235 0.17 -0.01 -17.26
N GLU A 236 0.35 1.04 -18.07
CA GLU A 236 0.27 2.45 -17.67
C GLU A 236 1.11 2.85 -16.45
N GLY A 237 2.23 2.17 -16.22
CA GLY A 237 2.93 2.32 -14.96
C GLY A 237 4.27 1.60 -14.86
N PHE A 238 4.73 1.46 -13.63
CA PHE A 238 5.91 0.67 -13.29
C PHE A 238 5.69 -0.17 -12.04
N ALA A 239 6.41 -1.29 -11.97
CA ALA A 239 6.61 -2.04 -10.75
C ALA A 239 8.04 -1.80 -10.23
N LEU A 240 8.17 -1.54 -8.93
CA LEU A 240 9.45 -1.41 -8.24
C LEU A 240 9.60 -2.56 -7.24
N VAL A 241 10.58 -3.43 -7.46
CA VAL A 241 10.78 -4.65 -6.69
C VAL A 241 11.98 -4.48 -5.75
N THR A 242 11.80 -4.81 -4.47
CA THR A 242 12.90 -4.77 -3.50
C THR A 242 13.80 -6.01 -3.59
N ARG A 243 15.01 -5.92 -3.04
CA ARG A 243 15.79 -7.13 -2.71
C ARG A 243 15.06 -8.02 -1.70
N ILE A 244 15.46 -9.28 -1.63
CA ILE A 244 14.92 -10.26 -0.68
C ILE A 244 15.42 -9.97 0.73
N GLU A 245 14.48 -9.84 1.65
CA GLU A 245 14.72 -9.63 3.08
C GLU A 245 14.43 -10.91 3.86
N GLN A 246 15.31 -11.29 4.78
CA GLN A 246 15.13 -12.41 5.70
C GLN A 246 14.39 -11.94 6.96
N LEU A 247 13.49 -12.79 7.42
CA LEU A 247 12.61 -12.51 8.55
C LEU A 247 12.87 -13.47 9.69
N ASP A 248 12.63 -12.99 10.90
CA ASP A 248 12.52 -13.86 12.07
C ASP A 248 11.17 -14.63 12.06
N GLY A 249 10.94 -15.45 13.08
CA GLY A 249 9.67 -16.16 13.26
C GLY A 249 8.47 -15.25 13.54
N GLN A 250 8.65 -13.93 13.62
CA GLN A 250 7.66 -12.91 13.97
C GLN A 250 7.56 -11.79 12.90
N ASP A 251 8.01 -12.05 11.66
CA ASP A 251 7.98 -11.11 10.52
C ASP A 251 8.77 -9.80 10.69
N ASN A 252 9.65 -9.74 11.69
CA ASN A 252 10.64 -8.67 11.78
C ASN A 252 11.83 -9.01 10.88
N PRO A 253 12.48 -8.00 10.27
CA PRO A 253 13.75 -8.22 9.61
C PRO A 253 14.76 -8.83 10.58
N LEU A 254 15.52 -9.84 10.13
CA LEU A 254 16.69 -10.27 10.89
C LEU A 254 17.66 -9.08 11.07
N PRO A 255 18.42 -9.03 12.18
CA PRO A 255 19.44 -8.01 12.35
C PRO A 255 20.56 -8.17 11.31
N GLU A 256 21.24 -7.07 11.01
CA GLU A 256 22.46 -7.11 10.21
C GLU A 256 23.52 -8.01 10.87
N PRO A 257 24.34 -8.75 10.09
CA PRO A 257 24.40 -8.76 8.62
C PRO A 257 23.44 -9.77 7.95
N ASN A 258 22.57 -10.44 8.73
CA ASN A 258 21.72 -11.53 8.23
C ASN A 258 20.38 -11.05 7.68
N ARG A 259 20.07 -9.75 7.78
CA ARG A 259 18.84 -9.15 7.27
C ARG A 259 18.61 -9.46 5.80
N TRP A 260 19.67 -9.41 5.03
CA TRP A 260 19.58 -9.59 3.59
C TRP A 260 19.93 -11.00 3.23
N ALA A 261 19.19 -11.54 2.28
CA ALA A 261 19.61 -12.78 1.66
C ALA A 261 20.92 -12.48 0.85
N PRO A 262 21.95 -13.34 0.92
CA PRO A 262 23.30 -13.02 0.42
C PRO A 262 23.30 -12.62 -1.06
N GLU A 263 24.11 -11.64 -1.47
CA GLU A 263 24.21 -11.28 -2.87
C GLU A 263 24.84 -12.44 -3.65
N ALA A 264 24.12 -13.03 -4.61
CA ALA A 264 24.80 -13.80 -5.63
C ALA A 264 25.68 -12.83 -6.43
N VAL A 265 26.98 -13.11 -6.41
CA VAL A 265 28.05 -12.33 -7.04
C VAL A 265 27.63 -11.79 -8.41
N ALA A 266 27.87 -10.48 -8.60
CA ALA A 266 27.64 -9.76 -9.84
C ALA A 266 28.09 -10.60 -11.06
N GLY A 267 27.14 -10.86 -11.96
CA GLY A 267 27.35 -11.67 -13.17
C GLY A 267 26.73 -13.05 -13.16
N SER A 268 26.19 -13.53 -12.04
CA SER A 268 25.39 -14.76 -11.98
C SER A 268 23.97 -14.48 -11.49
N SER A 269 22.97 -14.80 -12.33
CA SER A 269 21.56 -14.48 -12.15
C SER A 269 21.03 -14.72 -10.71
N LEU A 270 20.21 -13.81 -10.19
CA LEU A 270 19.38 -13.98 -8.98
C LEU A 270 18.42 -15.21 -9.07
N ALA A 271 18.32 -15.83 -10.25
CA ALA A 271 17.82 -17.19 -10.47
C ALA A 271 18.67 -18.27 -9.82
N ALA A 272 19.99 -18.20 -9.99
CA ALA A 272 20.94 -19.04 -9.27
C ALA A 272 20.86 -18.78 -7.76
N PHE A 273 20.53 -17.55 -7.37
CA PHE A 273 20.34 -17.20 -5.97
C PHE A 273 19.09 -17.82 -5.34
N LEU A 274 17.89 -17.74 -5.92
CA LEU A 274 16.73 -18.45 -5.37
C LEU A 274 16.87 -19.99 -5.51
N ARG A 275 17.67 -20.48 -6.47
CA ARG A 275 18.14 -21.87 -6.48
C ARG A 275 19.11 -22.18 -5.33
N ASN A 276 19.96 -21.25 -4.91
CA ASN A 276 20.88 -21.41 -3.78
C ASN A 276 20.25 -21.09 -2.41
N LEU A 277 19.18 -20.31 -2.39
CA LEU A 277 18.30 -20.11 -1.23
C LEU A 277 17.69 -21.45 -0.86
N VAL A 278 17.42 -22.32 -1.86
CA VAL A 278 17.06 -23.75 -1.69
C VAL A 278 18.19 -24.62 -1.11
N SER A 279 19.46 -24.19 -1.13
CA SER A 279 20.60 -25.06 -0.76
C SER A 279 21.25 -24.78 0.61
N ALA A 280 21.02 -23.65 1.31
CA ALA A 280 21.88 -23.33 2.47
C ALA A 280 21.23 -22.90 3.81
N ARG A 281 20.05 -22.24 3.86
CA ARG A 281 19.49 -21.76 5.15
C ARG A 281 17.97 -21.89 5.24
N THR A 282 17.47 -22.54 6.30
CA THR A 282 16.04 -22.56 6.69
C THR A 282 15.64 -21.15 7.16
N GLY A 283 14.43 -20.68 6.84
CA GLY A 283 13.98 -19.36 7.25
C GLY A 283 12.77 -18.83 6.50
N ARG A 284 12.34 -17.62 6.87
CA ARG A 284 11.27 -16.87 6.20
C ARG A 284 11.86 -15.67 5.47
N PHE A 285 11.26 -15.32 4.35
CA PHE A 285 11.74 -14.27 3.46
C PHE A 285 10.58 -13.45 2.94
N ARG A 286 10.82 -12.18 2.59
CA ARG A 286 9.87 -11.38 1.83
C ARG A 286 10.50 -10.59 0.69
N VAL A 287 9.67 -10.32 -0.29
CA VAL A 287 9.89 -9.34 -1.36
C VAL A 287 8.70 -8.40 -1.37
N VAL A 288 8.96 -7.10 -1.51
CA VAL A 288 7.91 -6.09 -1.68
C VAL A 288 7.96 -5.56 -3.11
N VAL A 289 6.81 -5.58 -3.78
CA VAL A 289 6.63 -4.99 -5.11
C VAL A 289 5.69 -3.80 -4.99
N PHE A 290 6.17 -2.62 -5.37
CA PHE A 290 5.33 -1.42 -5.47
C PHE A 290 4.82 -1.31 -6.90
N ALA A 291 3.54 -1.61 -7.12
CA ALA A 291 2.85 -1.40 -8.38
C ALA A 291 2.29 0.02 -8.42
N VAL A 292 2.77 0.83 -9.35
CA VAL A 292 2.33 2.23 -9.56
C VAL A 292 1.69 2.33 -10.93
N THR A 293 0.36 2.40 -10.98
CA THR A 293 -0.43 2.41 -12.23
C THR A 293 -1.78 3.08 -12.04
N ALA A 294 -2.42 3.50 -13.14
CA ALA A 294 -3.84 3.89 -13.18
C ALA A 294 -4.77 2.73 -13.58
N THR A 295 -4.21 1.62 -14.07
CA THR A 295 -4.97 0.46 -14.49
C THR A 295 -5.35 -0.39 -13.28
N ALA A 296 -6.65 -0.55 -13.03
CA ALA A 296 -7.13 -1.49 -12.02
C ALA A 296 -6.71 -2.93 -12.36
N PHE A 297 -6.37 -3.71 -11.34
CA PHE A 297 -5.98 -5.11 -11.50
C PHE A 297 -6.51 -5.95 -10.35
N ALA A 298 -6.76 -7.22 -10.63
CA ALA A 298 -6.95 -8.27 -9.64
C ALA A 298 -5.77 -9.23 -9.75
N PRO A 299 -5.22 -9.72 -8.62
CA PRO A 299 -4.23 -10.78 -8.68
C PRO A 299 -4.82 -12.04 -9.35
N THR A 300 -3.98 -12.79 -10.05
CA THR A 300 -4.39 -14.09 -10.60
C THR A 300 -4.40 -15.15 -9.50
N ASP A 301 -5.29 -16.15 -9.61
CA ASP A 301 -5.30 -17.35 -8.76
C ASP A 301 -4.11 -18.28 -9.03
N GLU A 302 -3.31 -17.97 -10.06
CA GLU A 302 -2.07 -18.68 -10.34
C GLU A 302 -1.05 -18.47 -9.21
N THR A 303 -0.65 -19.57 -8.59
CA THR A 303 0.47 -19.59 -7.65
C THR A 303 1.76 -19.28 -8.40
N VAL A 304 2.53 -18.32 -7.91
CA VAL A 304 3.85 -17.98 -8.47
C VAL A 304 4.73 -19.23 -8.44
N ASP A 305 5.11 -19.75 -9.61
CA ASP A 305 6.16 -20.75 -9.63
C ASP A 305 7.52 -20.11 -9.27
N LYS A 306 8.43 -20.92 -8.73
CA LYS A 306 9.74 -20.46 -8.28
C LYS A 306 10.53 -19.72 -9.39
N GLN A 307 10.40 -20.13 -10.64
CA GLN A 307 11.08 -19.55 -11.79
C GLN A 307 10.47 -18.18 -12.18
N GLN A 308 9.17 -18.00 -12.00
CA GLN A 308 8.47 -16.74 -12.20
C GLN A 308 8.89 -15.69 -11.16
N ALA A 309 8.97 -16.07 -9.87
CA ALA A 309 9.48 -15.20 -8.79
C ALA A 309 10.93 -14.79 -9.02
N ILE A 310 11.72 -15.70 -9.60
CA ILE A 310 13.10 -15.49 -10.01
C ILE A 310 13.22 -14.44 -11.12
N ASP A 311 12.34 -14.51 -12.11
CA ASP A 311 12.40 -13.64 -13.28
C ASP A 311 12.10 -12.18 -12.91
N TRP A 312 11.24 -11.94 -11.92
CA TRP A 312 10.96 -10.62 -11.32
C TRP A 312 12.12 -9.97 -10.60
N LEU A 313 13.18 -10.71 -10.32
CA LEU A 313 14.31 -10.19 -9.57
C LEU A 313 15.56 -10.06 -10.46
N THR A 314 15.60 -10.77 -11.58
CA THR A 314 16.79 -10.89 -12.45
C THR A 314 16.84 -9.92 -13.63
N HIS A 315 15.69 -9.47 -14.12
CA HIS A 315 15.61 -8.77 -15.41
C HIS A 315 15.18 -7.31 -15.29
N GLY A 316 15.10 -6.73 -14.09
CA GLY A 316 14.66 -5.35 -13.93
C GLY A 316 15.72 -4.35 -14.38
N THR A 317 15.31 -3.14 -14.75
CA THR A 317 16.25 -2.03 -14.94
C THR A 317 16.60 -1.43 -13.58
N THR A 318 17.79 -0.82 -13.44
CA THR A 318 18.24 -0.19 -12.17
C THR A 318 17.65 1.21 -11.94
N SER A 319 16.93 1.74 -12.92
CA SER A 319 16.29 3.05 -12.84
C SER A 319 14.97 3.04 -13.61
N LEU A 320 14.07 3.95 -13.20
CA LEU A 320 12.81 4.19 -13.88
C LEU A 320 13.07 4.85 -15.25
N PRO A 321 12.59 4.26 -16.37
CA PRO A 321 12.68 4.91 -17.66
C PRO A 321 12.02 6.29 -17.66
N THR A 322 12.71 7.31 -18.18
CA THR A 322 12.22 8.71 -18.16
C THR A 322 10.84 8.88 -18.80
N ALA A 323 10.53 8.10 -19.84
CA ALA A 323 9.22 8.13 -20.48
C ALA A 323 8.10 7.71 -19.52
N VAL A 324 8.31 6.65 -18.72
CA VAL A 324 7.36 6.18 -17.72
C VAL A 324 7.26 7.17 -16.55
N GLY A 325 8.40 7.71 -16.10
CA GLY A 325 8.42 8.72 -15.04
C GLY A 325 7.70 10.04 -15.39
N ARG A 326 7.51 10.32 -16.68
CA ARG A 326 6.76 11.49 -17.18
C ARG A 326 5.25 11.27 -17.27
N LEU A 327 4.77 10.03 -17.15
CA LEU A 327 3.34 9.74 -17.16
C LEU A 327 2.61 10.51 -16.03
N PRO A 328 1.40 11.02 -16.30
CA PRO A 328 0.65 11.81 -15.32
C PRO A 328 0.19 10.93 -14.16
N TRP A 329 0.21 11.50 -12.95
CA TRP A 329 -0.53 10.97 -11.82
C TRP A 329 -1.97 11.50 -11.91
N THR A 330 -2.94 10.60 -12.01
CA THR A 330 -4.36 10.91 -12.22
C THR A 330 -5.19 10.53 -11.00
N ALA A 331 -6.50 10.78 -11.06
CA ALA A 331 -7.42 10.35 -10.00
C ALA A 331 -7.55 8.83 -9.89
N ASP A 332 -7.24 8.10 -10.96
CA ASP A 332 -7.30 6.63 -11.01
C ASP A 332 -5.94 5.98 -10.66
N SER A 333 -4.88 6.79 -10.59
CA SER A 333 -3.55 6.35 -10.20
C SER A 333 -3.52 5.89 -8.75
N HIS A 334 -2.94 4.72 -8.53
CA HIS A 334 -2.73 4.14 -7.22
C HIS A 334 -1.32 3.56 -7.11
N CYS A 335 -0.87 3.43 -5.87
CA CYS A 335 0.37 2.74 -5.53
C CYS A 335 0.03 1.62 -4.55
N THR A 336 0.17 0.38 -4.99
CA THR A 336 -0.12 -0.81 -4.20
C THR A 336 1.19 -1.50 -3.86
N ALA A 337 1.42 -1.77 -2.57
CA ALA A 337 2.45 -2.70 -2.14
C ALA A 337 1.89 -4.12 -2.17
N LEU A 338 2.52 -4.99 -2.95
CA LEU A 338 2.30 -6.43 -2.99
C LEU A 338 3.45 -7.09 -2.23
N VAL A 339 3.13 -7.88 -1.22
CA VAL A 339 4.10 -8.58 -0.39
C VAL A 339 4.06 -10.05 -0.73
N TYR A 340 5.21 -10.59 -1.13
CA TYR A 340 5.37 -12.02 -1.36
C TYR A 340 6.27 -12.58 -0.26
N GLU A 341 5.73 -13.51 0.49
CA GLU A 341 6.46 -14.23 1.53
C GLU A 341 6.82 -15.62 1.09
N PHE A 342 8.00 -16.06 1.51
CA PHE A 342 8.49 -17.40 1.24
C PHE A 342 8.92 -18.06 2.55
N GLU A 343 8.52 -19.31 2.74
CA GLU A 343 9.00 -20.14 3.82
C GLU A 343 9.89 -21.24 3.25
N LYS A 344 11.11 -21.37 3.78
CA LYS A 344 11.98 -22.51 3.51
C LYS A 344 12.14 -23.36 4.76
N LYS A 345 11.63 -24.59 4.69
CA LYS A 345 11.83 -25.63 5.70
C LYS A 345 13.10 -26.43 5.41
N GLU A 346 13.62 -27.08 6.44
CA GLU A 346 14.78 -27.97 6.30
C GLU A 346 14.50 -29.06 5.25
N ASN A 347 15.46 -29.31 4.35
CA ASN A 347 15.36 -30.27 3.25
C ASN A 347 14.14 -30.10 2.32
N ARG A 348 13.53 -28.91 2.27
CA ARG A 348 12.45 -28.58 1.34
C ARG A 348 12.80 -27.35 0.50
N PRO A 349 12.26 -27.25 -0.73
CA PRO A 349 12.32 -25.99 -1.48
C PRO A 349 11.56 -24.89 -0.71
N ALA A 350 11.95 -23.64 -0.94
CA ALA A 350 11.16 -22.51 -0.48
C ALA A 350 9.78 -22.53 -1.16
N ALA A 351 8.72 -22.31 -0.38
CA ALA A 351 7.34 -22.24 -0.85
C ALA A 351 6.79 -20.83 -0.60
N LEU A 352 5.96 -20.34 -1.52
CA LEU A 352 5.19 -19.12 -1.30
C LEU A 352 4.20 -19.34 -0.16
N VAL A 353 4.04 -18.35 0.71
CA VAL A 353 3.02 -18.35 1.74
C VAL A 353 1.74 -17.78 1.12
N ASP A 354 0.66 -18.57 1.09
CA ASP A 354 -0.60 -18.16 0.43
C ASP A 354 -1.24 -16.94 1.09
N ALA A 355 -1.32 -16.94 2.43
CA ALA A 355 -1.88 -15.85 3.21
C ALA A 355 -0.94 -15.49 4.36
N SER A 356 -0.56 -14.22 4.44
CA SER A 356 0.27 -13.72 5.53
C SER A 356 -0.50 -13.64 6.84
N LEU A 357 0.21 -13.83 7.95
CA LEU A 357 -0.27 -13.50 9.29
C LEU A 357 -0.29 -11.99 9.56
N PHE A 358 0.36 -11.19 8.70
CA PHE A 358 0.49 -9.75 8.86
C PHE A 358 -0.07 -9.02 7.63
N SER A 359 -0.72 -7.89 7.89
CA SER A 359 -1.20 -7.02 6.81
C SER A 359 -0.03 -6.40 6.04
N GLY A 360 -0.26 -6.04 4.77
CA GLY A 360 0.76 -5.35 3.96
C GLY A 360 1.33 -4.10 4.64
N ARG A 361 0.52 -3.36 5.40
CA ARG A 361 0.98 -2.20 6.19
C ARG A 361 1.95 -2.60 7.31
N GLN A 362 1.65 -3.68 8.03
CA GLN A 362 2.54 -4.21 9.05
C GLN A 362 3.87 -4.64 8.44
N HIS A 363 3.88 -5.25 7.25
CA HIS A 363 5.12 -5.53 6.52
C HIS A 363 5.91 -4.25 6.22
N LEU A 364 5.27 -3.22 5.63
CA LEU A 364 5.95 -1.97 5.33
C LEU A 364 6.47 -1.25 6.57
N SER A 365 5.74 -1.30 7.68
CA SER A 365 6.15 -0.73 8.97
C SER A 365 7.34 -1.48 9.56
N LYS A 366 7.26 -2.82 9.63
CA LYS A 366 8.34 -3.69 10.13
C LYS A 366 9.58 -3.63 9.24
N ALA A 367 9.42 -3.40 7.95
CA ALA A 367 10.52 -3.16 7.01
C ALA A 367 11.20 -1.79 7.19
N GLY A 368 10.58 -0.88 7.95
CA GLY A 368 11.02 0.51 8.09
C GLY A 368 10.73 1.39 6.87
N ILE A 369 9.99 0.89 5.87
CA ILE A 369 9.65 1.62 4.64
C ILE A 369 8.58 2.68 4.92
N ALA A 370 7.64 2.37 5.79
CA ALA A 370 6.50 3.22 6.08
C ALA A 370 6.25 3.30 7.60
N VAL A 371 7.17 3.96 8.31
CA VAL A 371 7.08 4.20 9.76
C VAL A 371 5.97 5.22 10.07
N GLY A 372 5.22 5.00 11.16
CA GLY A 372 4.12 5.90 11.58
C GLY A 372 2.90 5.78 10.69
N PHE A 373 2.39 4.56 10.54
CA PHE A 373 1.03 4.37 10.07
C PHE A 373 0.02 4.86 11.10
#